data_AF-A0A0D9ZAG1-F1
#
_entry.id   AF-A0A0D9ZAG1-F1
#
_cell.length_a   1.000
_cell.length_b   1.000
_cell.length_c   1.000
_cell.angle_alpha   90.00
_cell.angle_beta   90.00
_cell.angle_gamma   90.00
#
_symmetry.space_group_name_H-M   'P 1'
#
loop_
_entity.id
_entity.type
_entity.pdbx_description
1 polymer ?
#
loop_
_entity_poly.entity_id
_entity_poly.type
_entity_poly.pdbx_seq_one_letter_code
_entity_poly.pdbx_strand_id
1 'polypeptide(L)'
;MAGKENAAAAQPRLTRAAAKRAAAVTAVAVAAKRKRVALGELPTLSNNNAVVLKPQPAPRGGKRAASHAAEPKKPAPAPAPAVVVVVDDDEEGEGDPQLCAPYASDINSYLRSMEVQPKRRPAADYIETVQVDVTANMRAILVDWLVEVAEEYKLVSDTLYLTVSYIDRFLSAKAINRQKLQLLGVSAMLIASKYEEISPPNVEDFCYITDNTYMKQEVVKMERDILNVLKFEMGNPTTKTFLRMFIRSSQEDDKYPSLPLEFMCSYLAELSLLEYGCVRLLPSVVAASVVFVARLTLDPDTNPWSKKLQEVTGYRASELKDCITCIHDLQLNRKGSSLMAIRDKYKQHRFKGVSTLLPPVEIPASYFEDLNE
;
A
#
# COMPACT_ATOMS: atom_id res chain seq x y z
N MET A 1 41.05 68.62 1.66
CA MET A 1 40.06 67.86 0.88
C MET A 1 40.70 66.51 0.57
N ALA A 2 40.48 65.44 1.34
CA ALA A 2 39.29 64.57 1.35
C ALA A 2 38.97 64.06 -0.07
N GLY A 3 38.95 62.76 -0.39
CA GLY A 3 39.16 61.53 0.37
C GLY A 3 39.42 60.36 -0.60
N LYS A 4 40.02 59.28 -0.09
CA LYS A 4 40.19 57.99 -0.79
C LYS A 4 38.86 57.24 -0.77
N GLU A 5 38.30 56.90 -1.94
CA GLU A 5 37.17 55.97 -2.03
C GLU A 5 37.65 54.52 -2.13
N ASN A 6 37.14 53.71 -1.20
CA ASN A 6 37.26 52.27 -1.10
C ASN A 6 36.38 51.58 -2.15
N ALA A 7 36.95 50.70 -2.97
CA ALA A 7 36.19 49.73 -3.74
C ALA A 7 35.87 48.51 -2.85
N ALA A 8 34.67 48.48 -2.27
CA ALA A 8 34.13 47.29 -1.60
C ALA A 8 33.29 46.47 -2.58
N ALA A 9 33.72 45.25 -2.87
CA ALA A 9 33.01 44.28 -3.69
C ALA A 9 31.66 43.91 -3.04
N ALA A 10 30.57 44.13 -3.75
CA ALA A 10 29.23 43.74 -3.34
C ALA A 10 29.07 42.21 -3.41
N GLN A 11 28.85 41.56 -2.27
CA GLN A 11 28.39 40.16 -2.23
C GLN A 11 26.94 40.07 -2.72
N PRO A 12 26.57 39.03 -3.50
CA PRO A 12 25.22 38.88 -4.01
C PRO A 12 24.25 38.58 -2.85
N ARG A 13 23.23 39.45 -2.68
CA ARG A 13 22.14 39.23 -1.75
C ARG A 13 21.31 38.02 -2.21
N LEU A 14 21.47 36.89 -1.52
CA LEU A 14 20.61 35.72 -1.65
C LEU A 14 19.16 36.12 -1.39
N THR A 15 18.26 35.85 -2.33
CA THR A 15 16.83 36.09 -2.15
C THR A 15 16.29 35.22 -1.02
N ARG A 16 15.27 35.70 -0.30
CA ARG A 16 14.64 34.98 0.83
C ARG A 16 14.19 33.57 0.45
N ALA A 17 13.84 33.34 -0.82
CA ALA A 17 13.50 32.02 -1.37
C ALA A 17 14.73 31.09 -1.51
N ALA A 18 15.88 31.60 -1.94
CA ALA A 18 17.12 30.84 -2.04
C ALA A 18 17.67 30.46 -0.65
N ALA A 19 17.58 31.39 0.32
CA ALA A 19 17.93 31.10 1.70
C ALA A 19 17.00 30.05 2.34
N LYS A 20 15.70 30.09 2.03
CA LYS A 20 14.71 29.08 2.49
C LYS A 20 14.98 27.70 1.88
N ARG A 21 15.40 27.63 0.61
CA ARG A 21 15.84 26.38 -0.05
C ARG A 21 17.13 25.85 0.57
N ALA A 22 18.13 26.69 0.80
CA ALA A 22 19.39 26.28 1.44
C ALA A 22 19.18 25.80 2.89
N ALA A 23 18.30 26.46 3.65
CA ALA A 23 17.94 26.05 5.01
C ALA A 23 17.16 24.72 5.03
N ALA A 24 16.27 24.49 4.06
CA ALA A 24 15.58 23.22 3.91
C ALA A 24 16.55 22.08 3.56
N VAL A 25 17.48 22.31 2.61
CA VAL A 25 18.53 21.34 2.24
C VAL A 25 19.44 21.03 3.43
N THR A 26 19.80 22.03 4.23
CA THR A 26 20.63 21.85 5.42
C THR A 26 19.87 21.11 6.53
N ALA A 27 18.57 21.40 6.72
CA ALA A 27 17.73 20.71 7.69
C ALA A 27 17.50 19.24 7.31
N VAL A 28 17.32 18.94 6.02
CA VAL A 28 17.26 17.56 5.50
C VAL A 28 18.59 16.84 5.71
N ALA A 29 19.73 17.50 5.42
CA ALA A 29 21.06 16.90 5.63
C ALA A 29 21.41 16.66 7.12
N VAL A 30 20.89 17.49 8.03
CA VAL A 30 21.08 17.31 9.49
C VAL A 30 20.10 16.27 10.06
N ALA A 31 18.89 16.16 9.51
CA ALA A 31 17.94 15.09 9.84
C ALA A 31 18.45 13.72 9.36
N ALA A 32 18.99 13.65 8.14
CA ALA A 32 19.57 12.44 7.54
C ALA A 32 20.80 11.87 8.29
N LYS A 33 21.41 12.63 9.22
CA LYS A 33 22.43 12.11 10.14
C LYS A 33 21.85 11.20 11.23
N ARG A 34 20.53 11.12 11.39
CA ARG A 34 19.87 10.23 12.35
C ARG A 34 19.28 9.04 11.60
N LYS A 35 19.87 7.85 11.86
CA LYS A 35 19.48 6.51 11.39
C LYS A 35 19.61 6.31 9.87
N ARG A 36 20.76 5.79 9.44
CA ARG A 36 20.86 5.07 8.16
C ARG A 36 19.91 3.87 8.22
N VAL A 37 18.99 3.78 7.27
CA VAL A 37 18.14 2.60 7.09
C VAL A 37 18.52 1.99 5.76
N ALA A 38 19.63 1.26 5.72
CA ALA A 38 19.99 0.48 4.55
C ALA A 38 19.32 -0.89 4.66
N LEU A 39 18.64 -1.33 3.61
CA LEU A 39 18.19 -2.72 3.53
C LEU A 39 19.45 -3.61 3.42
N GLY A 40 19.69 -4.47 4.41
CA GLY A 40 20.78 -5.45 4.35
C GLY A 40 20.57 -6.47 3.20
N GLU A 41 21.58 -7.30 2.93
CA GLU A 41 21.47 -8.34 1.88
C GLU A 41 20.25 -9.23 2.11
N LEU A 42 19.42 -9.38 1.07
CA LEU A 42 18.23 -10.24 1.14
C LEU A 42 18.67 -11.71 1.32
N PRO A 43 18.19 -12.41 2.37
CA PRO A 43 18.71 -13.73 2.72
C PRO A 43 18.48 -14.79 1.64
N THR A 44 19.43 -15.72 1.51
CA THR A 44 19.40 -16.88 0.60
C THR A 44 18.63 -18.07 1.17
N LEU A 45 17.40 -17.87 1.63
CA LEU A 45 16.60 -19.01 2.09
C LEU A 45 15.99 -19.75 0.88
N SER A 46 16.49 -20.97 0.62
CA SER A 46 15.88 -21.92 -0.32
C SER A 46 14.58 -22.46 0.25
N ASN A 47 13.57 -22.59 -0.61
CA ASN A 47 12.24 -23.04 -0.26
C ASN A 47 12.23 -24.57 -0.04
N ASN A 48 12.69 -25.04 1.13
CA ASN A 48 12.64 -26.46 1.51
C ASN A 48 11.83 -26.65 2.79
N ASN A 49 10.51 -26.70 2.65
CA ASN A 49 9.65 -27.44 3.56
C ASN A 49 8.96 -28.57 2.78
N ALA A 50 9.76 -29.54 2.34
CA ALA A 50 9.31 -30.89 2.10
C ALA A 50 9.95 -31.76 3.18
N VAL A 51 9.18 -32.08 4.22
CA VAL A 51 9.58 -33.07 5.22
C VAL A 51 9.64 -34.43 4.52
N VAL A 52 10.84 -34.83 4.10
CA VAL A 52 11.13 -36.18 3.61
C VAL A 52 11.22 -37.11 4.82
N LEU A 53 10.11 -37.76 5.16
CA LEU A 53 10.10 -38.92 6.06
C LEU A 53 10.58 -40.14 5.26
N LYS A 54 11.75 -40.68 5.63
CA LYS A 54 12.24 -42.00 5.17
C LYS A 54 11.27 -43.11 5.62
N PRO A 55 10.98 -44.13 4.79
CA PRO A 55 10.03 -45.17 5.16
C PRO A 55 10.69 -46.29 5.98
N GLN A 56 9.99 -46.76 7.02
CA GLN A 56 10.22 -48.06 7.66
C GLN A 56 9.06 -49.02 7.35
N PRO A 57 9.29 -50.34 7.32
CA PRO A 57 8.39 -51.30 6.67
C PRO A 57 7.18 -51.67 7.53
N ALA A 58 6.01 -51.78 6.88
CA ALA A 58 4.77 -52.24 7.49
C ALA A 58 4.65 -53.78 7.50
N PRO A 59 3.98 -54.39 8.49
CA PRO A 59 3.42 -55.72 8.35
C PRO A 59 2.01 -55.67 7.72
N ARG A 60 1.69 -56.78 7.06
CA ARG A 60 0.55 -57.03 6.17
C ARG A 60 -0.81 -56.99 6.86
N GLY A 61 -1.82 -56.49 6.14
CA GLY A 61 -3.20 -56.94 6.28
C GLY A 61 -4.28 -55.93 5.88
N GLY A 62 -5.13 -56.29 4.90
CA GLY A 62 -6.52 -55.83 4.88
C GLY A 62 -6.96 -54.83 3.80
N LYS A 63 -7.35 -55.36 2.64
CA LYS A 63 -8.47 -54.99 1.73
C LYS A 63 -8.72 -53.48 1.41
N ARG A 64 -8.47 -53.16 0.14
CA ARG A 64 -8.91 -51.97 -0.63
C ARG A 64 -10.42 -51.70 -0.53
N ALA A 65 -10.77 -50.44 -0.30
CA ALA A 65 -11.97 -49.80 -0.86
C ALA A 65 -11.53 -48.49 -1.52
N ALA A 66 -11.91 -48.30 -2.78
CA ALA A 66 -11.56 -47.13 -3.57
C ALA A 66 -12.49 -45.96 -3.23
N SER A 67 -11.92 -44.81 -2.85
CA SER A 67 -12.64 -43.53 -2.78
C SER A 67 -11.97 -42.54 -3.73
N HIS A 68 -12.77 -41.99 -4.64
CA HIS A 68 -12.39 -40.96 -5.60
C HIS A 68 -11.70 -39.78 -4.91
N ALA A 69 -10.48 -39.46 -5.36
CA ALA A 69 -9.79 -38.22 -5.02
C ALA A 69 -10.42 -37.07 -5.82
N ALA A 70 -10.94 -36.07 -5.11
CA ALA A 70 -11.40 -34.82 -5.70
C ALA A 70 -10.21 -33.93 -6.05
N GLU A 71 -10.21 -33.37 -7.26
CA GLU A 71 -9.24 -32.38 -7.74
C GLU A 71 -9.30 -31.06 -6.92
N PRO A 72 -8.19 -30.29 -6.86
CA PRO A 72 -8.18 -29.01 -6.18
C PRO A 72 -8.99 -27.96 -6.97
N LYS A 73 -10.02 -27.38 -6.35
CA LYS A 73 -10.78 -26.25 -6.92
C LYS A 73 -9.88 -25.02 -7.07
N LYS A 74 -9.87 -24.43 -8.27
CA LYS A 74 -9.32 -23.09 -8.52
C LYS A 74 -10.07 -22.05 -7.68
N PRO A 75 -9.38 -21.04 -7.09
CA PRO A 75 -10.04 -19.96 -6.38
C PRO A 75 -10.84 -19.06 -7.33
N ALA A 76 -11.97 -18.55 -6.83
CA ALA A 76 -12.90 -17.72 -7.59
C ALA A 76 -12.29 -16.34 -7.96
N PRO A 77 -12.69 -15.74 -9.10
CA PRO A 77 -12.30 -14.39 -9.46
C PRO A 77 -12.91 -13.37 -8.48
N ALA A 78 -12.21 -12.22 -8.30
CA ALA A 78 -12.67 -11.13 -7.45
C ALA A 78 -14.06 -10.62 -7.89
N PRO A 79 -14.95 -10.24 -6.95
CA PRO A 79 -16.29 -9.76 -7.26
C PRO A 79 -16.24 -8.48 -8.10
N ALA A 80 -17.05 -8.43 -9.16
CA ALA A 80 -17.22 -7.24 -9.98
C ALA A 80 -18.11 -6.23 -9.23
N PRO A 81 -17.73 -4.95 -9.15
CA PRO A 81 -18.54 -3.95 -8.46
C PRO A 81 -19.86 -3.69 -9.19
N ALA A 82 -20.95 -3.52 -8.44
CA ALA A 82 -22.20 -2.98 -8.97
C ALA A 82 -22.03 -1.48 -9.31
N VAL A 83 -22.86 -0.96 -10.22
CA VAL A 83 -22.87 0.46 -10.59
C VAL A 83 -23.29 1.27 -9.36
N VAL A 84 -22.39 2.16 -8.91
CA VAL A 84 -22.59 2.99 -7.71
C VAL A 84 -23.42 4.22 -8.10
N VAL A 85 -24.56 4.42 -7.46
CA VAL A 85 -25.26 5.71 -7.45
C VAL A 85 -24.72 6.47 -6.23
N VAL A 86 -23.84 7.44 -6.46
CA VAL A 86 -23.44 8.35 -5.38
C VAL A 86 -24.67 9.17 -5.05
N VAL A 87 -25.14 9.09 -3.80
CA VAL A 87 -26.22 9.94 -3.29
C VAL A 87 -25.73 11.38 -3.38
N ASP A 88 -26.39 12.21 -4.19
CA ASP A 88 -26.24 13.65 -4.15
C ASP A 88 -26.68 14.11 -2.75
N ASP A 89 -25.73 14.48 -1.91
CA ASP A 89 -26.02 15.27 -0.72
C ASP A 89 -26.37 16.69 -1.21
N ASP A 90 -27.64 16.88 -1.59
CA ASP A 90 -28.28 18.19 -1.75
C ASP A 90 -28.52 18.84 -0.37
N GLU A 91 -27.49 18.94 0.47
CA GLU A 91 -27.53 19.82 1.63
C GLU A 91 -27.04 21.21 1.22
N GLU A 92 -27.89 22.21 1.45
CA GLU A 92 -27.70 23.65 1.17
C GLU A 92 -26.56 24.31 1.99
N GLY A 93 -25.40 23.67 2.06
CA GLY A 93 -24.16 24.20 2.60
C GLY A 93 -23.16 24.47 1.47
N GLU A 94 -22.34 25.51 1.62
CA GLU A 94 -21.20 25.79 0.74
C GLU A 94 -20.16 24.66 0.88
N GLY A 95 -20.40 23.55 0.18
CA GLY A 95 -19.55 22.35 0.23
C GLY A 95 -18.12 22.68 -0.19
N ASP A 96 -17.14 22.01 0.42
CA ASP A 96 -15.73 22.25 0.11
C ASP A 96 -15.48 22.09 -1.41
N PRO A 97 -15.07 23.16 -2.12
CA PRO A 97 -14.85 23.12 -3.57
C PRO A 97 -13.83 22.06 -4.01
N GLN A 98 -12.92 21.63 -3.12
CA GLN A 98 -11.97 20.55 -3.38
C GLN A 98 -12.63 19.17 -3.47
N LEU A 99 -13.86 19.03 -2.97
CA LEU A 99 -14.61 17.78 -3.04
C LEU A 99 -15.16 17.49 -4.43
N CYS A 100 -15.19 18.51 -5.31
CA CYS A 100 -15.66 18.44 -6.69
C CYS A 100 -16.93 17.56 -6.83
N ALA A 101 -17.90 17.78 -5.94
CA ALA A 101 -19.09 16.94 -5.79
C ALA A 101 -19.79 16.62 -7.13
N PRO A 102 -19.95 17.56 -8.08
CA PRO A 102 -20.59 17.27 -9.37
C PRO A 102 -19.88 16.18 -10.21
N TYR A 103 -18.59 15.94 -9.98
CA TYR A 103 -17.80 14.93 -10.70
C TYR A 103 -17.56 13.66 -9.88
N ALA A 104 -18.01 13.59 -8.63
CA ALA A 104 -17.65 12.49 -7.73
C ALA A 104 -18.11 11.13 -8.28
N SER A 105 -19.32 11.07 -8.83
CA SER A 105 -19.88 9.86 -9.46
C SER A 105 -19.09 9.44 -10.71
N ASP A 106 -18.83 10.39 -11.61
CA ASP A 106 -18.05 10.16 -12.84
C ASP A 106 -16.62 9.70 -12.55
N ILE A 107 -15.97 10.34 -11.58
CA ILE A 107 -14.63 9.98 -11.11
C ILE A 107 -14.66 8.56 -10.55
N ASN A 108 -15.60 8.24 -9.65
CA ASN A 108 -15.68 6.90 -9.08
C ASN A 108 -15.92 5.85 -10.17
N SER A 109 -16.86 6.08 -11.09
CA SER A 109 -17.13 5.20 -12.24
C SER A 109 -15.87 5.00 -13.10
N TYR A 110 -15.15 6.08 -13.41
CA TYR A 110 -13.89 6.02 -14.15
C TYR A 110 -12.82 5.21 -13.41
N LEU A 111 -12.60 5.46 -12.12
CA LEU A 111 -11.63 4.74 -11.29
C LEU A 111 -11.97 3.23 -11.20
N ARG A 112 -13.26 2.88 -11.03
CA ARG A 112 -13.76 1.49 -11.07
C ARG A 112 -13.48 0.82 -12.41
N SER A 113 -13.72 1.53 -13.51
CA SER A 113 -13.41 1.03 -14.86
C SER A 113 -11.91 0.83 -15.08
N MET A 114 -11.06 1.63 -14.42
CA MET A 114 -9.61 1.54 -14.53
C MET A 114 -9.02 0.39 -13.71
N GLU A 115 -9.49 0.18 -12.48
CA GLU A 115 -8.90 -0.85 -11.59
C GLU A 115 -9.08 -2.28 -12.11
N VAL A 116 -10.08 -2.51 -12.97
CA VAL A 116 -10.34 -3.82 -13.60
C VAL A 116 -9.54 -4.04 -14.90
N GLN A 117 -8.90 -3.02 -15.47
CA GLN A 117 -8.20 -3.14 -16.75
C GLN A 117 -6.99 -4.09 -16.63
N PRO A 118 -6.93 -5.19 -17.40
CA PRO A 118 -5.85 -6.17 -17.27
C PRO A 118 -4.45 -5.57 -17.43
N LYS A 119 -4.28 -4.60 -18.34
CA LYS A 119 -2.99 -3.91 -18.57
C LYS A 119 -2.50 -3.08 -17.36
N ARG A 120 -3.40 -2.72 -16.46
CA ARG A 120 -3.11 -1.90 -15.27
C ARG A 120 -2.91 -2.76 -14.02
N ARG A 121 -3.25 -4.04 -14.08
CA ARG A 121 -3.14 -4.94 -12.93
C ARG A 121 -1.84 -5.74 -12.96
N PRO A 122 -1.19 -5.95 -11.80
CA PRO A 122 -0.17 -6.98 -11.68
C PRO A 122 -0.77 -8.38 -11.87
N ALA A 123 0.02 -9.32 -12.38
CA ALA A 123 -0.37 -10.72 -12.46
C ALA A 123 -0.39 -11.34 -11.06
N ALA A 124 -1.50 -11.97 -10.68
CA ALA A 124 -1.72 -12.44 -9.30
C ALA A 124 -0.73 -13.53 -8.84
N ASP A 125 -0.04 -14.18 -9.77
CA ASP A 125 0.87 -15.31 -9.60
C ASP A 125 2.26 -15.03 -10.18
N TYR A 126 2.65 -13.76 -10.33
CA TYR A 126 3.95 -13.40 -10.90
C TYR A 126 5.15 -13.95 -10.12
N ILE A 127 5.01 -14.19 -8.81
CA ILE A 127 6.10 -14.77 -8.00
C ILE A 127 6.37 -16.20 -8.46
N GLU A 128 5.31 -16.96 -8.76
CA GLU A 128 5.39 -18.35 -9.17
C GLU A 128 5.68 -18.51 -10.66
N THR A 129 5.19 -17.58 -11.49
CA THR A 129 5.20 -17.74 -12.96
C THR A 129 6.29 -16.94 -13.66
N VAL A 130 6.77 -15.83 -13.07
CA VAL A 130 7.74 -14.93 -13.70
C VAL A 130 9.04 -14.88 -12.91
N GLN A 131 8.97 -14.82 -11.58
CA GLN A 131 10.15 -14.69 -10.75
C GLN A 131 10.82 -16.04 -10.48
N VAL A 132 12.15 -16.06 -10.58
CA VAL A 132 12.98 -17.24 -10.26
C VAL A 132 13.68 -17.07 -8.92
N ASP A 133 14.09 -15.84 -8.61
CA ASP A 133 15.00 -15.54 -7.51
C ASP A 133 14.35 -14.67 -6.41
N VAL A 134 13.23 -14.02 -6.72
CA VAL A 134 12.46 -13.15 -5.80
C VAL A 134 11.30 -13.93 -5.22
N THR A 135 11.14 -13.86 -3.91
CA THR A 135 10.03 -14.50 -3.16
C THR A 135 9.05 -13.46 -2.63
N ALA A 136 7.83 -13.89 -2.29
CA ALA A 136 6.83 -13.03 -1.63
C ALA A 136 7.36 -12.41 -0.32
N ASN A 137 8.19 -13.13 0.43
CA ASN A 137 8.81 -12.61 1.65
C ASN A 137 9.84 -11.49 1.35
N MET A 138 10.65 -11.63 0.30
CA MET A 138 11.58 -10.57 -0.11
C MET A 138 10.84 -9.31 -0.58
N ARG A 139 9.71 -9.48 -1.27
CA ARG A 139 8.80 -8.37 -1.60
C ARG A 139 8.30 -7.68 -0.33
N ALA A 140 7.83 -8.44 0.66
CA ALA A 140 7.34 -7.87 1.92
C ALA A 140 8.44 -7.12 2.68
N ILE A 141 9.67 -7.67 2.74
CA ILE A 141 10.85 -6.99 3.32
C ILE A 141 11.15 -5.67 2.59
N LEU A 142 11.11 -5.66 1.25
CA LEU A 142 11.30 -4.43 0.48
C LEU A 142 10.23 -3.39 0.80
N VAL A 143 8.95 -3.79 0.84
CA VAL A 143 7.84 -2.87 1.10
C VAL A 143 7.90 -2.32 2.53
N ASP A 144 8.22 -3.13 3.53
CA ASP A 144 8.41 -2.69 4.92
C ASP A 144 9.51 -1.63 5.02
N TRP A 145 10.64 -1.87 4.35
CA TRP A 145 11.72 -0.89 4.27
C TRP A 145 11.31 0.40 3.54
N LEU A 146 10.56 0.30 2.44
CA LEU A 146 10.06 1.47 1.70
C LEU A 146 9.10 2.33 2.53
N VAL A 147 8.40 1.76 3.52
CA VAL A 147 7.62 2.54 4.49
C VAL A 147 8.55 3.44 5.32
N GLU A 148 9.70 2.93 5.76
CA GLU A 148 10.70 3.74 6.47
C GLU A 148 11.29 4.84 5.57
N VAL A 149 11.58 4.52 4.31
CA VAL A 149 12.06 5.51 3.32
C VAL A 149 11.03 6.62 3.09
N ALA A 150 9.75 6.26 2.96
CA ALA A 150 8.68 7.24 2.82
C ALA A 150 8.55 8.15 4.05
N GLU A 151 8.76 7.61 5.26
CA GLU A 151 8.76 8.41 6.49
C GLU A 151 9.98 9.34 6.59
N GLU A 152 11.17 8.86 6.21
CA GLU A 152 12.42 9.65 6.22
C GLU A 152 12.30 10.87 5.29
N TYR A 153 11.79 10.66 4.07
CA TYR A 153 11.57 11.73 3.10
C TYR A 153 10.23 12.45 3.22
N LYS A 154 9.40 12.06 4.19
CA LYS A 154 8.06 12.64 4.45
C LYS A 154 7.17 12.66 3.22
N LEU A 155 7.22 11.57 2.45
CA LEU A 155 6.40 11.38 1.26
C LEU A 155 4.93 11.18 1.66
N VAL A 156 4.02 11.62 0.80
CA VAL A 156 2.59 11.34 1.02
C VAL A 156 2.30 9.85 0.85
N SER A 157 1.25 9.35 1.52
CA SER A 157 0.90 7.92 1.43
C SER A 157 0.68 7.47 -0.02
N ASP A 158 0.05 8.29 -0.87
CA ASP A 158 -0.20 7.98 -2.28
C ASP A 158 1.08 7.61 -3.04
N THR A 159 2.19 8.27 -2.75
CA THR A 159 3.52 7.94 -3.30
C THR A 159 3.94 6.51 -2.96
N LEU A 160 3.73 6.05 -1.73
CA LEU A 160 4.02 4.67 -1.32
C LEU A 160 3.12 3.67 -2.07
N TYR A 161 1.82 3.93 -2.17
CA TYR A 161 0.89 3.02 -2.88
C TYR A 161 1.23 2.92 -4.36
N LEU A 162 1.56 4.03 -5.02
CA LEU A 162 2.02 4.05 -6.42
C LEU A 162 3.34 3.29 -6.57
N THR A 163 4.28 3.47 -5.63
CA THR A 163 5.55 2.73 -5.61
C THR A 163 5.32 1.22 -5.64
N VAL A 164 4.48 0.70 -4.74
CA VAL A 164 4.17 -0.74 -4.65
C VAL A 164 3.47 -1.22 -5.92
N SER A 165 2.52 -0.44 -6.46
CA SER A 165 1.86 -0.72 -7.74
C SER A 165 2.85 -0.87 -8.90
N TYR A 166 3.85 0.02 -8.97
CA TYR A 166 4.89 -0.04 -10.01
C TYR A 166 5.80 -1.25 -9.85
N ILE A 167 6.20 -1.58 -8.62
CA ILE A 167 7.01 -2.77 -8.32
C ILE A 167 6.27 -4.03 -8.76
N ASP A 168 5.01 -4.21 -8.34
CA ASP A 168 4.24 -5.41 -8.64
C ASP A 168 4.00 -5.58 -10.14
N ARG A 169 3.66 -4.49 -10.85
CA ARG A 169 3.47 -4.53 -12.31
C ARG A 169 4.77 -4.78 -13.06
N PHE A 170 5.90 -4.27 -12.58
CA PHE A 170 7.21 -4.55 -13.16
C PHE A 170 7.59 -6.04 -12.98
N LEU A 171 7.45 -6.56 -11.76
CA LEU A 171 7.72 -7.97 -11.44
C LEU A 171 6.76 -8.92 -12.16
N SER A 172 5.57 -8.45 -12.54
CA SER A 172 4.64 -9.20 -13.39
C SER A 172 5.10 -9.39 -14.83
N ALA A 173 6.02 -8.54 -15.31
CA ALA A 173 6.45 -8.54 -16.70
C ALA A 173 7.93 -8.91 -16.88
N LYS A 174 8.75 -8.74 -15.84
CA LYS A 174 10.20 -8.94 -15.89
C LYS A 174 10.70 -9.71 -14.66
N ALA A 175 11.38 -10.83 -14.93
CA ALA A 175 12.18 -11.50 -13.92
C ALA A 175 13.35 -10.60 -13.51
N ILE A 176 13.59 -10.47 -12.21
CA ILE A 176 14.74 -9.73 -11.67
C ILE A 176 15.51 -10.61 -10.69
N ASN A 177 16.80 -10.34 -10.57
CA ASN A 177 17.62 -10.92 -9.53
C ASN A 177 17.36 -10.21 -8.18
N ARG A 178 17.32 -10.96 -7.07
CA ARG A 178 17.15 -10.42 -5.71
C ARG A 178 18.10 -9.27 -5.37
N GLN A 179 19.35 -9.26 -5.86
CA GLN A 179 20.33 -8.19 -5.59
C GLN A 179 19.95 -6.84 -6.23
N LYS A 180 19.04 -6.85 -7.21
CA LYS A 180 18.51 -5.64 -7.86
C LYS A 180 17.10 -5.27 -7.37
N LEU A 181 16.55 -6.02 -6.41
CA LEU A 181 15.19 -5.77 -5.91
C LEU A 181 15.10 -4.43 -5.16
N GLN A 182 16.12 -4.07 -4.37
CA GLN A 182 16.18 -2.75 -3.73
C GLN A 182 16.32 -1.62 -4.77
N LEU A 183 17.16 -1.80 -5.81
CA LEU A 183 17.28 -0.86 -6.92
C LEU A 183 15.94 -0.61 -7.62
N LEU A 184 15.17 -1.68 -7.87
CA LEU A 184 13.80 -1.57 -8.41
C LEU A 184 12.92 -0.75 -7.47
N GLY A 185 12.96 -1.03 -6.15
CA GLY A 185 12.16 -0.32 -5.16
C GLY A 185 12.42 1.18 -5.11
N VAL A 186 13.68 1.62 -4.99
CA VAL A 186 14.01 3.05 -4.94
C VAL A 186 13.75 3.77 -6.26
N SER A 187 13.93 3.08 -7.38
CA SER A 187 13.64 3.67 -8.71
C SER A 187 12.13 3.80 -8.94
N ALA A 188 11.33 2.83 -8.46
CA ALA A 188 9.89 2.93 -8.48
C ALA A 188 9.39 4.08 -7.59
N MET A 189 9.99 4.24 -6.40
CA MET A 189 9.65 5.35 -5.50
C MET A 189 10.05 6.70 -6.07
N LEU A 190 11.22 6.82 -6.72
CA LEU A 190 11.61 8.02 -7.46
C LEU A 190 10.56 8.42 -8.51
N ILE A 191 10.05 7.46 -9.28
CA ILE A 191 9.00 7.72 -10.28
C ILE A 191 7.69 8.15 -9.60
N ALA A 192 7.28 7.45 -8.54
CA ALA A 192 6.07 7.79 -7.79
C ALA A 192 6.17 9.18 -7.17
N SER A 193 7.33 9.54 -6.60
CA SER A 193 7.56 10.87 -6.06
C SER A 193 7.48 11.94 -7.14
N LYS A 194 8.08 11.73 -8.32
CA LYS A 194 7.96 12.66 -9.45
C LYS A 194 6.54 12.85 -9.94
N TYR A 195 5.69 11.84 -9.76
CA TYR A 195 4.30 11.87 -10.19
C TYR A 195 3.39 12.60 -9.18
N GLU A 196 3.58 12.33 -7.88
CA GLU A 196 2.62 12.73 -6.84
C GLU A 196 3.10 13.89 -5.96
N GLU A 197 4.42 14.05 -5.76
CA GLU A 197 4.95 15.04 -4.82
C GLU A 197 5.08 16.43 -5.47
N ILE A 198 4.73 17.47 -4.69
CA ILE A 198 4.97 18.87 -5.08
C ILE A 198 6.48 19.14 -5.22
N SER A 199 7.29 18.48 -4.41
CA SER A 199 8.75 18.63 -4.40
C SER A 199 9.40 17.27 -4.15
N PRO A 200 9.58 16.46 -5.21
CA PRO A 200 10.15 15.13 -5.09
C PRO A 200 11.64 15.17 -4.66
N PRO A 201 12.13 14.14 -3.93
CA PRO A 201 13.55 13.98 -3.68
C PRO A 201 14.35 13.83 -4.98
N ASN A 202 15.62 14.22 -4.95
CA ASN A 202 16.51 14.07 -6.10
C ASN A 202 17.01 12.62 -6.22
N VAL A 203 17.57 12.28 -7.37
CA VAL A 203 18.12 10.92 -7.59
C VAL A 203 19.24 10.62 -6.59
N GLU A 204 20.04 11.62 -6.24
CA GLU A 204 21.11 11.53 -5.25
C GLU A 204 20.61 11.15 -3.85
N ASP A 205 19.40 11.58 -3.49
CA ASP A 205 18.79 11.22 -2.21
C ASP A 205 18.46 9.71 -2.18
N PHE A 206 17.92 9.18 -3.28
CA PHE A 206 17.67 7.74 -3.41
C PHE A 206 18.95 6.89 -3.50
N CYS A 207 20.05 7.43 -4.04
CA CYS A 207 21.35 6.77 -3.93
C CYS A 207 21.80 6.73 -2.46
N TYR A 208 21.67 7.86 -1.76
CA TYR A 208 22.09 8.02 -0.36
C TYR A 208 21.36 7.06 0.58
N ILE A 209 20.03 6.93 0.49
CA ILE A 209 19.25 6.06 1.38
C ILE A 209 19.58 4.57 1.22
N THR A 210 20.11 4.17 0.06
CA THR A 210 20.63 2.82 -0.18
C THR A 210 22.05 2.61 0.33
N ASP A 211 22.55 3.49 1.20
CA ASP A 211 23.96 3.55 1.64
C ASP A 211 24.95 3.60 0.45
N ASN A 212 24.53 4.25 -0.64
CA ASN A 212 25.27 4.31 -1.90
C ASN A 212 25.60 2.94 -2.52
N THR A 213 24.78 1.92 -2.23
CA THR A 213 24.87 0.60 -2.89
C THR A 213 24.73 0.73 -4.41
N TYR A 214 23.94 1.71 -4.87
CA TYR A 214 23.71 1.98 -6.29
C TYR A 214 24.16 3.38 -6.68
N MET A 215 24.72 3.49 -7.89
CA MET A 215 25.08 4.76 -8.49
C MET A 215 23.89 5.42 -9.18
N LYS A 216 23.94 6.76 -9.31
CA LYS A 216 22.92 7.55 -10.02
C LYS A 216 22.56 6.98 -11.40
N GLN A 217 23.55 6.53 -12.15
CA GLN A 217 23.34 5.98 -13.49
C GLN A 217 22.51 4.69 -13.47
N GLU A 218 22.65 3.87 -12.43
CA GLU A 218 21.90 2.63 -12.27
C GLU A 218 20.45 2.92 -11.91
N VAL A 219 20.21 3.87 -11.00
CA VAL A 219 18.87 4.34 -10.63
C VAL A 219 18.14 4.93 -11.84
N VAL A 220 18.79 5.81 -12.61
CA VAL A 220 18.20 6.40 -13.83
C VAL A 220 17.95 5.34 -14.91
N LYS A 221 18.81 4.33 -15.02
CA LYS A 221 18.60 3.22 -15.95
C LYS A 221 17.39 2.38 -15.54
N MET A 222 17.29 2.02 -14.27
CA MET A 222 16.15 1.26 -13.76
C MET A 222 14.84 2.07 -13.87
N GLU A 223 14.87 3.38 -13.61
CA GLU A 223 13.74 4.28 -13.86
C GLU A 223 13.24 4.16 -15.31
N ARG A 224 14.15 4.24 -16.28
CA ARG A 224 13.81 4.09 -17.71
C ARG A 224 13.21 2.71 -17.99
N ASP A 225 13.79 1.66 -17.42
CA ASP A 225 13.31 0.29 -17.63
C ASP A 225 11.88 0.12 -17.07
N ILE A 226 11.59 0.67 -15.89
CA ILE A 226 10.25 0.67 -15.29
C ILE A 226 9.26 1.40 -16.20
N LEU A 227 9.57 2.64 -16.61
CA LEU A 227 8.68 3.44 -17.46
C LEU A 227 8.36 2.74 -18.79
N ASN A 228 9.35 2.09 -19.40
CA ASN A 228 9.18 1.31 -20.63
C ASN A 228 8.29 0.08 -20.43
N VAL A 229 8.51 -0.68 -19.35
CA VAL A 229 7.70 -1.87 -19.03
C VAL A 229 6.25 -1.48 -18.74
N LEU A 230 6.04 -0.40 -17.98
CA LEU A 230 4.72 0.11 -17.64
C LEU A 230 4.07 0.94 -18.75
N LYS A 231 4.78 1.18 -19.86
CA LYS A 231 4.33 2.01 -20.99
C LYS A 231 3.82 3.39 -20.55
N PHE A 232 4.48 3.98 -19.54
CA PHE A 232 4.12 5.28 -18.95
C PHE A 232 2.71 5.34 -18.34
N GLU A 233 2.05 4.21 -18.10
CA GLU A 233 0.74 4.14 -17.44
C GLU A 233 0.91 4.24 -15.92
N MET A 234 1.09 5.45 -15.39
CA MET A 234 1.47 5.69 -13.99
C MET A 234 0.28 5.97 -13.05
N GLY A 235 -0.80 6.58 -13.56
CA GLY A 235 -1.96 7.01 -12.75
C GLY A 235 -2.98 5.91 -12.45
N ASN A 236 -2.56 4.76 -11.93
CA ASN A 236 -3.50 3.70 -11.56
C ASN A 236 -4.20 3.98 -10.21
N PRO A 237 -5.49 3.67 -10.08
CA PRO A 237 -6.18 3.76 -8.79
C PRO A 237 -5.54 2.81 -7.77
N THR A 238 -5.45 3.26 -6.53
CA THR A 238 -4.89 2.49 -5.41
C THR A 238 -5.93 2.29 -4.31
N THR A 239 -5.61 1.44 -3.32
CA THR A 239 -6.47 1.25 -2.15
C THR A 239 -6.72 2.59 -1.45
N LYS A 240 -5.70 3.46 -1.35
CA LYS A 240 -5.83 4.80 -0.75
C LYS A 240 -6.80 5.70 -1.53
N THR A 241 -6.88 5.56 -2.86
CA THR A 241 -7.82 6.30 -3.70
C THR A 241 -9.26 5.98 -3.32
N PHE A 242 -9.63 4.70 -3.25
CA PHE A 242 -10.98 4.28 -2.87
C PHE A 242 -11.29 4.52 -1.39
N LEU A 243 -10.29 4.33 -0.53
CA LEU A 243 -10.44 4.50 0.91
C LEU A 243 -10.83 5.94 1.28
N ARG A 244 -10.27 6.95 0.60
CA ARG A 244 -10.67 8.36 0.77
C ARG A 244 -12.15 8.58 0.47
N MET A 245 -12.66 7.97 -0.60
CA MET A 245 -14.08 8.07 -0.97
C MET A 245 -14.97 7.37 0.07
N PHE A 246 -14.61 6.14 0.45
CA PHE A 246 -15.42 5.34 1.36
C PHE A 246 -15.47 5.93 2.77
N ILE A 247 -14.34 6.36 3.33
CA ILE A 247 -14.33 6.99 4.66
C ILE A 247 -15.24 8.21 4.67
N ARG A 248 -15.14 9.08 3.65
CA ARG A 248 -15.94 10.31 3.55
C ARG A 248 -17.44 10.02 3.51
N SER A 249 -17.85 9.11 2.64
CA SER A 249 -19.28 8.76 2.45
C SER A 249 -19.84 7.83 3.53
N SER A 250 -18.97 7.29 4.40
CA SER A 250 -19.33 6.40 5.51
C SER A 250 -19.41 7.11 6.87
N GLN A 251 -19.31 8.45 6.89
CA GLN A 251 -19.60 9.24 8.09
C GLN A 251 -21.12 9.29 8.29
N GLU A 252 -21.69 8.13 8.63
CA GLU A 252 -23.04 8.04 9.17
C GLU A 252 -22.92 8.33 10.66
N ASP A 253 -23.45 9.48 11.06
CA ASP A 253 -23.54 9.96 12.44
C ASP A 253 -22.19 10.30 13.10
N ASP A 254 -22.21 11.28 14.01
CA ASP A 254 -21.12 11.65 14.94
C ASP A 254 -20.59 10.47 15.82
N LYS A 255 -21.00 9.24 15.53
CA LYS A 255 -20.68 7.99 16.24
C LYS A 255 -19.20 7.61 16.16
N TYR A 256 -18.54 7.91 15.04
CA TYR A 256 -17.10 7.65 14.89
C TYR A 256 -16.35 8.98 14.78
N PRO A 257 -15.42 9.30 15.70
CA PRO A 257 -14.56 10.44 15.49
C PRO A 257 -13.77 10.21 14.19
N SER A 258 -13.91 11.13 13.23
CA SER A 258 -13.43 10.97 11.85
C SER A 258 -11.95 10.60 11.77
N LEU A 259 -11.14 11.12 12.70
CA LEU A 259 -9.69 11.00 12.68
C LEU A 259 -9.15 9.62 13.14
N PRO A 260 -9.58 9.02 14.28
CA PRO A 260 -9.29 7.61 14.61
C PRO A 260 -9.65 6.62 13.52
N LEU A 261 -10.83 6.78 12.89
CA LEU A 261 -11.26 5.91 11.78
C LEU A 261 -10.30 6.04 10.60
N GLU A 262 -9.96 7.27 10.19
CA GLU A 262 -9.03 7.49 9.08
C GLU A 262 -7.64 6.90 9.33
N PHE A 263 -7.10 7.07 10.54
CA PHE A 263 -5.80 6.50 10.90
C PHE A 263 -5.84 4.97 10.98
N MET A 264 -6.89 4.39 11.55
CA MET A 264 -7.07 2.93 11.60
C MET A 264 -7.17 2.35 10.19
N CYS A 265 -7.99 2.97 9.33
CA CYS A 265 -8.11 2.60 7.93
C CYS A 265 -6.76 2.70 7.20
N SER A 266 -6.01 3.79 7.39
CA SER A 266 -4.71 3.97 6.73
C SER A 266 -3.67 2.94 7.22
N TYR A 267 -3.69 2.60 8.51
CA TYR A 267 -2.87 1.54 9.10
C TYR A 267 -3.15 0.17 8.47
N LEU A 268 -4.42 -0.24 8.45
CA LEU A 268 -4.83 -1.53 7.89
C LEU A 268 -4.59 -1.63 6.38
N ALA A 269 -4.84 -0.54 5.65
CA ALA A 269 -4.56 -0.47 4.23
C ALA A 269 -3.06 -0.58 3.94
N GLU A 270 -2.19 0.05 4.74
CA GLU A 270 -0.74 -0.10 4.57
C GLU A 270 -0.29 -1.53 4.91
N LEU A 271 -0.84 -2.18 5.94
CA LEU A 271 -0.55 -3.59 6.23
C LEU A 271 -0.86 -4.49 5.03
N SER A 272 -1.93 -4.20 4.28
CA SER A 272 -2.30 -4.97 3.09
C SER A 272 -1.22 -4.94 2.00
N LEU A 273 -0.35 -3.91 1.98
CA LEU A 273 0.74 -3.79 1.00
C LEU A 273 1.83 -4.85 1.23
N LEU A 274 2.00 -5.35 2.46
CA LEU A 274 2.98 -6.39 2.77
C LEU A 274 2.53 -7.77 2.27
N GLU A 275 1.22 -8.01 2.23
CA GLU A 275 0.64 -9.31 1.91
C GLU A 275 0.54 -9.53 0.40
N TYR A 276 1.32 -10.47 -0.14
CA TYR A 276 1.28 -10.82 -1.56
C TYR A 276 -0.11 -11.30 -2.02
N GLY A 277 -0.85 -11.98 -1.14
CA GLY A 277 -2.22 -12.41 -1.43
C GLY A 277 -3.14 -11.26 -1.86
N CYS A 278 -2.92 -10.04 -1.37
CA CYS A 278 -3.73 -8.86 -1.69
C CYS A 278 -3.55 -8.37 -3.14
N VAL A 279 -2.47 -8.75 -3.83
CA VAL A 279 -2.19 -8.35 -5.23
C VAL A 279 -3.30 -8.79 -6.19
N ARG A 280 -3.95 -9.92 -5.91
CA ARG A 280 -5.08 -10.43 -6.72
C ARG A 280 -6.38 -9.65 -6.50
N LEU A 281 -6.51 -8.93 -5.40
CA LEU A 281 -7.73 -8.23 -5.01
C LEU A 281 -7.79 -6.86 -5.70
N LEU A 282 -9.00 -6.39 -5.99
CA LEU A 282 -9.19 -5.04 -6.50
C LEU A 282 -8.86 -4.03 -5.40
N PRO A 283 -8.20 -2.90 -5.71
CA PRO A 283 -7.97 -1.82 -4.76
C PRO A 283 -9.23 -1.39 -3.99
N SER A 284 -10.38 -1.33 -4.66
CA SER A 284 -11.67 -1.00 -4.01
C SER A 284 -12.17 -2.09 -3.05
N VAL A 285 -11.98 -3.37 -3.37
CA VAL A 285 -12.31 -4.50 -2.47
C VAL A 285 -11.47 -4.42 -1.19
N VAL A 286 -10.17 -4.16 -1.34
CA VAL A 286 -9.28 -3.98 -0.18
C VAL A 286 -9.72 -2.77 0.65
N ALA A 287 -10.03 -1.64 0.02
CA ALA A 287 -10.46 -0.43 0.71
C ALA A 287 -11.76 -0.63 1.50
N ALA A 288 -12.76 -1.29 0.90
CA ALA A 288 -14.04 -1.58 1.56
C ALA A 288 -13.84 -2.52 2.76
N SER A 289 -13.02 -3.56 2.60
CA SER A 289 -12.70 -4.52 3.66
C SER A 289 -11.92 -3.87 4.81
N VAL A 290 -11.04 -2.93 4.50
CA VAL A 290 -10.33 -2.11 5.49
C VAL A 290 -11.29 -1.27 6.32
N VAL A 291 -12.29 -0.62 5.69
CA VAL A 291 -13.29 0.18 6.43
C VAL A 291 -14.10 -0.72 7.37
N PHE A 292 -14.50 -1.92 6.93
CA PHE A 292 -15.18 -2.90 7.79
C PHE A 292 -14.33 -3.23 9.02
N VAL A 293 -13.07 -3.64 8.84
CA VAL A 293 -12.20 -4.06 9.95
C VAL A 293 -11.85 -2.89 10.86
N ALA A 294 -11.69 -1.68 10.31
CA ALA A 294 -11.46 -0.48 11.10
C ALA A 294 -12.65 -0.16 12.01
N ARG A 295 -13.87 -0.18 11.47
CA ARG A 295 -15.10 0.01 12.26
C ARG A 295 -15.24 -1.06 13.34
N LEU A 296 -15.00 -2.33 13.00
CA LEU A 296 -15.01 -3.44 13.97
C LEU A 296 -14.00 -3.26 15.11
N THR A 297 -12.82 -2.70 14.80
CA THR A 297 -11.79 -2.45 15.83
C THR A 297 -12.20 -1.31 16.77
N LEU A 298 -12.86 -0.30 16.24
CA LEU A 298 -13.21 0.92 16.99
C LEU A 298 -14.54 0.79 17.74
N ASP A 299 -15.48 -0.01 17.23
CA ASP A 299 -16.78 -0.31 17.84
C ASP A 299 -17.10 -1.81 17.70
N PRO A 300 -16.50 -2.67 18.56
CA PRO A 300 -16.67 -4.12 18.50
C PRO A 300 -18.10 -4.64 18.64
N ASP A 301 -18.96 -3.87 19.32
CA ASP A 301 -20.31 -4.29 19.72
C ASP A 301 -21.36 -3.97 18.65
N THR A 302 -20.96 -3.32 17.55
CA THR A 302 -21.85 -2.93 16.45
C THR A 302 -21.48 -3.66 15.16
N ASN A 303 -22.48 -4.01 14.34
CA ASN A 303 -22.23 -4.50 12.99
C ASN A 303 -21.52 -3.41 12.16
N PRO A 304 -20.28 -3.64 11.69
CA PRO A 304 -19.51 -2.62 10.97
C PRO A 304 -20.04 -2.34 9.54
N TRP A 305 -20.88 -3.23 8.98
CA TRP A 305 -21.41 -3.10 7.62
C TRP A 305 -22.83 -2.52 7.61
N SER A 306 -22.95 -1.27 7.15
CA SER A 306 -24.22 -0.53 7.06
C SER A 306 -24.77 -0.50 5.63
N LYS A 307 -26.07 -0.20 5.49
CA LYS A 307 -26.74 -0.09 4.17
C LYS A 307 -26.10 1.01 3.30
N LYS A 308 -25.77 2.17 3.87
CA LYS A 308 -25.05 3.23 3.14
C LYS A 308 -23.67 2.77 2.68
N LEU A 309 -22.92 2.03 3.52
CA LEU A 309 -21.60 1.54 3.11
C LEU A 309 -21.72 0.54 1.95
N GLN A 310 -22.75 -0.31 1.96
CA GLN A 310 -23.08 -1.17 0.83
C GLN A 310 -23.42 -0.36 -0.43
N GLU A 311 -24.23 0.70 -0.33
CA GLU A 311 -24.58 1.58 -1.45
C GLU A 311 -23.36 2.31 -2.02
N VAL A 312 -22.54 2.91 -1.17
CA VAL A 312 -21.33 3.66 -1.54
C VAL A 312 -20.26 2.76 -2.17
N THR A 313 -20.07 1.57 -1.61
CA THR A 313 -19.03 0.64 -2.08
C THR A 313 -19.51 -0.27 -3.21
N GLY A 314 -20.82 -0.45 -3.37
CA GLY A 314 -21.41 -1.38 -4.32
C GLY A 314 -21.09 -2.85 -4.02
N TYR A 315 -20.71 -3.18 -2.78
CA TYR A 315 -20.36 -4.54 -2.34
C TYR A 315 -21.24 -5.00 -1.20
N ARG A 316 -21.52 -6.30 -1.13
CA ARG A 316 -22.10 -6.96 0.04
C ARG A 316 -21.01 -7.44 0.99
N ALA A 317 -21.33 -7.54 2.27
CA ALA A 317 -20.39 -8.07 3.27
C ALA A 317 -19.92 -9.50 2.93
N SER A 318 -20.82 -10.33 2.40
CA SER A 318 -20.53 -11.70 1.97
C SER A 318 -19.47 -11.77 0.85
N GLU A 319 -19.47 -10.80 -0.08
CA GLU A 319 -18.52 -10.72 -1.19
C GLU A 319 -17.12 -10.30 -0.75
N LEU A 320 -17.04 -9.57 0.37
CA LEU A 320 -15.79 -9.06 0.93
C LEU A 320 -15.17 -10.02 1.96
N LYS A 321 -15.87 -11.08 2.35
CA LYS A 321 -15.50 -11.98 3.45
C LYS A 321 -14.04 -12.41 3.45
N ASP A 322 -13.55 -12.93 2.31
CA ASP A 322 -12.16 -13.42 2.20
C ASP A 322 -11.14 -12.30 2.41
N CYS A 323 -11.41 -11.09 1.88
CA CYS A 323 -10.53 -9.94 2.06
C CYS A 323 -10.62 -9.40 3.50
N ILE A 324 -11.82 -9.31 4.08
CA ILE A 324 -12.02 -8.92 5.47
C ILE A 324 -11.23 -9.84 6.42
N THR A 325 -11.36 -11.16 6.25
CA THR A 325 -10.60 -12.14 7.04
C THR A 325 -9.10 -11.96 6.85
N CYS A 326 -8.63 -11.74 5.60
CA CYS A 326 -7.21 -11.47 5.34
C CYS A 326 -6.70 -10.23 6.08
N ILE A 327 -7.42 -9.11 6.03
CA ILE A 327 -7.03 -7.86 6.70
C ILE A 327 -7.07 -8.02 8.24
N HIS A 328 -8.10 -8.72 8.76
CA HIS A 328 -8.23 -9.03 10.18
C HIS A 328 -7.07 -9.88 10.69
N ASP A 329 -6.67 -10.92 9.96
CA ASP A 329 -5.52 -11.76 10.29
C ASP A 329 -4.20 -10.99 10.24
N LEU A 330 -4.05 -10.06 9.28
CA LEU A 330 -2.91 -9.15 9.22
C LEU A 330 -2.85 -8.24 10.44
N GLN A 331 -3.98 -7.68 10.89
CA GLN A 331 -4.04 -6.83 12.08
C GLN A 331 -3.64 -7.60 13.34
N LEU A 332 -4.23 -8.79 13.56
CA LEU A 332 -3.92 -9.70 14.66
C LEU A 332 -2.52 -10.33 14.58
N ASN A 333 -1.81 -10.15 13.47
CA ASN A 333 -0.50 -10.75 13.21
C ASN A 333 -0.49 -12.28 13.34
N ARG A 334 -1.53 -12.97 12.88
CA ARG A 334 -1.64 -14.44 13.06
C ARG A 334 -0.50 -15.23 12.42
N LYS A 335 0.09 -14.71 11.35
CA LYS A 335 1.25 -15.31 10.66
C LYS A 335 2.58 -15.05 11.38
N GLY A 336 2.60 -14.28 12.47
CA GLY A 336 3.81 -14.00 13.24
C GLY A 336 4.85 -13.19 12.46
N SER A 337 4.42 -12.21 11.67
CA SER A 337 5.34 -11.35 10.91
C SER A 337 6.26 -10.56 11.83
N SER A 338 7.54 -10.50 11.46
CA SER A 338 8.56 -9.68 12.12
C SER A 338 8.71 -8.29 11.49
N LEU A 339 7.95 -7.98 10.44
CA LEU A 339 7.99 -6.69 9.72
C LEU A 339 7.19 -5.63 10.50
N MET A 340 7.90 -4.63 11.04
CA MET A 340 7.36 -3.74 12.06
C MET A 340 7.21 -2.28 11.60
N ALA A 341 7.77 -1.88 10.45
CA ALA A 341 7.83 -0.46 10.08
C ALA A 341 6.46 0.22 10.08
N ILE A 342 5.44 -0.45 9.52
CA ILE A 342 4.06 0.04 9.50
C ILE A 342 3.47 0.12 10.92
N ARG A 343 3.68 -0.92 11.74
CA ARG A 343 3.16 -0.96 13.12
C ARG A 343 3.78 0.15 13.96
N ASP A 344 5.08 0.34 13.84
CA ASP A 344 5.83 1.38 14.55
C ASP A 344 5.47 2.79 14.06
N LYS A 345 5.24 2.97 12.75
CA LYS A 345 4.70 4.21 12.17
C LYS A 345 3.39 4.59 12.84
N TYR A 346 2.39 3.70 12.82
CA TYR A 346 1.04 3.98 13.33
C TYR A 346 0.92 3.88 14.86
N LYS A 347 1.98 3.47 15.56
CA LYS A 347 2.09 3.54 17.03
C LYS A 347 2.36 4.95 17.53
N GLN A 348 2.88 5.82 16.66
CA GLN A 348 3.25 7.17 17.03
C GLN A 348 2.03 8.02 17.40
N HIS A 349 2.23 8.96 18.33
CA HIS A 349 1.17 9.82 18.85
C HIS A 349 0.42 10.62 17.76
N ARG A 350 1.11 11.01 16.66
CA ARG A 350 0.47 11.72 15.53
C ARG A 350 -0.62 10.89 14.85
N PHE A 351 -0.56 9.57 14.93
CA PHE A 351 -1.57 8.63 14.42
C PHE A 351 -2.45 8.05 15.54
N LYS A 352 -2.49 8.70 16.72
CA LYS A 352 -3.29 8.29 17.89
C LYS A 352 -2.98 6.87 18.41
N GLY A 353 -1.85 6.29 18.03
CA GLY A 353 -1.47 4.94 18.47
C GLY A 353 -2.40 3.85 17.97
N VAL A 354 -3.10 4.04 16.84
CA VAL A 354 -4.11 3.09 16.34
C VAL A 354 -3.58 1.66 16.16
N SER A 355 -2.28 1.48 15.90
CA SER A 355 -1.70 0.13 15.75
C SER A 355 -1.64 -0.68 17.05
N THR A 356 -1.89 -0.06 18.21
CA THR A 356 -2.00 -0.75 19.50
C THR A 356 -3.40 -1.27 19.79
N LEU A 357 -4.40 -0.83 19.03
CA LEU A 357 -5.78 -1.31 19.15
C LEU A 357 -5.92 -2.64 18.42
N LEU A 358 -6.64 -3.57 19.04
CA LEU A 358 -6.86 -4.91 18.49
C LEU A 358 -8.36 -5.13 18.27
N PRO A 359 -8.74 -5.78 17.16
CA PRO A 359 -10.11 -6.17 16.93
C PRO A 359 -10.46 -7.37 17.85
N PRO A 360 -11.75 -7.71 17.97
CA PRO A 360 -12.16 -9.02 18.49
C PRO A 360 -11.42 -10.16 17.79
N VAL A 361 -11.14 -11.24 18.53
CA VAL A 361 -10.39 -12.40 18.01
C VAL A 361 -11.15 -13.10 16.88
N GLU A 362 -12.47 -13.04 16.89
CA GLU A 362 -13.33 -13.63 15.86
C GLU A 362 -14.32 -12.57 15.36
N ILE A 363 -14.67 -12.66 14.08
CA ILE A 363 -15.71 -11.84 13.48
C ILE A 363 -17.01 -12.65 13.53
N PRO A 364 -18.09 -12.14 14.16
CA PRO A 364 -19.38 -12.82 14.17
C PRO A 364 -19.85 -13.18 12.75
N ALA A 365 -20.26 -14.44 12.55
CA ALA A 365 -20.72 -14.90 11.24
C ALA A 365 -21.92 -14.10 10.71
N SER A 366 -22.76 -13.60 11.61
CA SER A 366 -23.90 -12.74 11.32
C SER A 366 -23.51 -11.41 10.66
N TYR A 367 -22.28 -10.93 10.83
CA TYR A 367 -21.83 -9.68 10.19
C TYR A 367 -21.56 -9.87 8.68
N PHE A 368 -21.56 -11.11 8.19
CA PHE A 368 -21.46 -11.43 6.76
C PHE A 368 -22.81 -11.82 6.14
N GLU A 369 -23.89 -11.82 6.93
CA GLU A 369 -25.24 -12.02 6.38
C GLU A 369 -25.64 -10.76 5.62
N ASP A 370 -26.12 -10.95 4.39
CA ASP A 370 -26.50 -9.83 3.54
C ASP A 370 -27.69 -9.09 4.16
N LEU A 371 -27.64 -7.76 4.14
CA LEU A 371 -28.76 -6.93 4.57
C LEU A 371 -29.93 -7.19 3.61
N ASN A 372 -31.05 -7.68 4.14
CA ASN A 372 -32.28 -7.85 3.36
C ASN A 372 -32.69 -6.48 2.75
N GLU A 373 -33.03 -6.47 1.46
CA GLU A 373 -33.28 -5.26 0.65
C GLU A 373 -34.30 -4.28 1.25
#